data_AF-A0AAU6TR22-F1
#
_entry.id   AF-A0AAU6TR22-F1
#
_cell.length_a   1.000
_cell.length_b   1.000
_cell.length_c   1.000
_cell.angle_alpha   90.00
_cell.angle_beta   90.00
_cell.angle_gamma   90.00
#
_symmetry.space_group_name_H-M   'P 1'
#
loop_
_entity.id
_entity.type
_entity.pdbx_description
1 polymer ?
#
loop_
_entity_poly.entity_id
_entity_poly.type
_entity_poly.pdbx_seq_one_letter_code
_entity_poly.pdbx_strand_id
1 'polypeptide(L)'
;MMHSDTSPEHITLAHLKAGIHEISNDTEILSLPTADLHIQFRDIKKWQTRMLNIISSESTAIYSQLHSFEPDSLFFALPPEAGLNPVSLPHEKQIYEFLLSQINSVCHSVNTVNTQFNTEYDATAIPMLQGGLLHHQSFLDRAITVALPDIEKFTCDKLYWEEKLAVVIQSEEIIHQRGFQSVFGTTTLPTAEQLKNVELSSSERFILDELHRIISAVVNTLTEGLSYVQLVETRTTLSQRIYDLSKLIRNLKKDLKLLQEQMQEVSNALVLLPKLREFNNRINTVLLYWLRSVSQYEPYLSQNVPLPGLDSLILAHRRYFSVFIGMA
;
A
#
# COMPACT_ATOMS: atom_id res chain seq x y z
N MET A 1 15.20 18.56 -4.62
CA MET A 1 16.08 17.67 -5.40
C MET A 1 16.66 16.66 -4.44
N MET A 2 16.33 15.38 -4.56
CA MET A 2 17.01 14.31 -3.82
C MET A 2 18.05 13.70 -4.75
N HIS A 3 19.31 13.75 -4.34
CA HIS A 3 20.43 13.15 -5.04
C HIS A 3 20.34 11.63 -4.87
N SER A 4 20.32 10.87 -5.96
CA SER A 4 20.63 9.45 -5.87
C SER A 4 22.12 9.31 -5.56
N ASP A 5 22.49 8.48 -4.58
CA ASP A 5 23.91 8.23 -4.25
C ASP A 5 24.70 7.57 -5.39
N THR A 6 23.99 6.97 -6.35
CA THR A 6 24.59 6.47 -7.60
C THR A 6 24.86 7.60 -8.58
N SER A 7 26.11 7.71 -9.05
CA SER A 7 26.45 8.54 -10.20
C SER A 7 25.56 8.18 -11.40
N PRO A 8 25.02 9.17 -12.15
CA PRO A 8 24.19 8.92 -13.33
C PRO A 8 24.87 8.00 -14.36
N GLU A 9 26.20 8.02 -14.42
CA GLU A 9 27.03 7.21 -15.32
C GLU A 9 26.97 5.70 -15.00
N HIS A 10 26.59 5.33 -13.77
CA HIS A 10 26.51 3.94 -13.33
C HIS A 10 25.08 3.36 -13.37
N ILE A 11 24.08 4.20 -13.68
CA ILE A 11 22.72 3.72 -13.89
C ILE A 11 22.66 3.04 -15.26
N THR A 12 22.15 1.81 -15.31
CA THR A 12 22.04 1.02 -16.55
C THR A 12 20.58 0.71 -16.83
N LEU A 13 20.27 0.32 -18.05
CA LEU A 13 18.95 -0.13 -18.45
C LEU A 13 18.49 -1.35 -17.63
N ALA A 14 19.41 -2.22 -17.22
CA ALA A 14 19.12 -3.34 -16.33
C ALA A 14 18.66 -2.88 -14.94
N HIS A 15 19.29 -1.84 -14.37
CA HIS A 15 18.85 -1.24 -13.11
C HIS A 15 17.42 -0.69 -13.22
N LEU A 16 17.09 -0.01 -14.32
CA LEU A 16 15.73 0.49 -14.55
C LEU A 16 14.72 -0.65 -14.72
N LYS A 17 15.06 -1.69 -15.49
CA LYS A 17 14.21 -2.89 -15.65
C LYS A 17 13.97 -3.62 -14.33
N ALA A 18 14.99 -3.77 -13.50
CA ALA A 18 14.87 -4.38 -12.18
C ALA A 18 13.92 -3.59 -11.28
N GLY A 19 14.05 -2.26 -11.24
CA GLY A 19 13.19 -1.40 -10.43
C GLY A 19 11.71 -1.52 -10.80
N ILE A 20 11.37 -1.58 -12.10
CA ILE A 20 9.96 -1.72 -12.50
C ILE A 20 9.39 -3.11 -12.25
N HIS A 21 10.23 -4.14 -12.33
CA HIS A 21 9.83 -5.51 -12.03
C HIS A 21 9.54 -5.68 -10.53
N GLU A 22 10.36 -5.09 -9.67
CA GLU A 22 10.13 -5.06 -8.22
C GLU A 22 8.80 -4.36 -7.89
N ILE A 23 8.55 -3.19 -8.48
CA ILE A 23 7.27 -2.49 -8.33
C ILE A 23 6.11 -3.35 -8.85
N SER A 24 6.29 -4.08 -9.96
CA SER A 24 5.20 -4.87 -10.56
C SER A 24 4.81 -6.06 -9.69
N ASN A 25 5.77 -6.81 -9.15
CA ASN A 25 5.50 -7.97 -8.30
C ASN A 25 4.74 -7.59 -7.04
N ASP A 26 5.12 -6.47 -6.41
CA ASP A 26 4.49 -6.04 -5.16
C ASP A 26 3.08 -5.47 -5.37
N THR A 27 2.68 -5.19 -6.62
CA THR A 27 1.45 -4.46 -6.94
C THR A 27 0.33 -5.31 -7.49
N GLU A 28 0.65 -6.47 -8.06
CA GLU A 28 -0.34 -7.43 -8.55
C GLU A 28 -1.16 -8.08 -7.42
N ILE A 29 -0.71 -7.94 -6.18
CA ILE A 29 -1.30 -8.55 -5.00
C ILE A 29 -2.14 -7.52 -4.19
N LEU A 30 -2.02 -6.22 -4.49
CA LEU A 30 -2.68 -5.17 -3.70
C LEU A 30 -4.19 -5.12 -3.90
N SER A 31 -4.93 -5.10 -2.80
CA SER A 31 -6.36 -4.85 -2.76
C SER A 31 -6.65 -3.53 -2.05
N LEU A 32 -6.43 -2.42 -2.76
CA LEU A 32 -6.63 -1.08 -2.21
C LEU A 32 -8.10 -0.81 -1.85
N PRO A 33 -8.37 0.02 -0.81
CA PRO A 33 -9.72 0.22 -0.28
C PRO A 33 -10.70 0.91 -1.25
N THR A 34 -10.19 1.68 -2.21
CA THR A 34 -11.02 2.46 -3.14
C THR A 34 -10.53 2.35 -4.57
N ALA A 35 -11.48 2.48 -5.52
CA ALA A 35 -11.18 2.50 -6.94
C ALA A 35 -10.24 3.65 -7.32
N ASP A 36 -10.37 4.81 -6.69
CA ASP A 36 -9.52 5.98 -6.97
C ASP A 36 -8.05 5.72 -6.64
N LEU A 37 -7.76 5.04 -5.51
CA LEU A 37 -6.40 4.64 -5.16
C LEU A 37 -5.83 3.63 -6.17
N HIS A 38 -6.65 2.67 -6.62
CA HIS A 38 -6.28 1.74 -7.70
C HIS A 38 -5.98 2.45 -9.00
N ILE A 39 -6.79 3.43 -9.39
CA ILE A 39 -6.61 4.22 -10.60
C ILE A 39 -5.30 4.99 -10.53
N GLN A 40 -5.05 5.72 -9.43
CA GLN A 40 -3.81 6.48 -9.23
C GLN A 40 -2.57 5.58 -9.32
N PHE A 41 -2.62 4.43 -8.66
CA PHE A 41 -1.52 3.46 -8.67
C PHE A 41 -1.24 2.94 -10.09
N ARG A 42 -2.29 2.52 -10.79
CA ARG A 42 -2.21 2.03 -12.17
C ARG A 42 -1.65 3.08 -13.12
N ASP A 43 -2.09 4.33 -13.00
CA ASP A 43 -1.70 5.38 -13.91
C ASP A 43 -0.21 5.75 -13.73
N ILE A 44 0.28 5.77 -12.48
CA ILE A 44 1.73 5.89 -12.19
C ILE A 44 2.51 4.74 -12.84
N LYS A 45 2.09 3.48 -12.62
CA LYS A 45 2.76 2.30 -13.19
C LYS A 45 2.77 2.32 -14.71
N LYS A 46 1.66 2.71 -15.33
CA LYS A 46 1.51 2.84 -16.78
C LYS A 46 2.50 3.86 -17.33
N TRP A 47 2.61 5.03 -16.70
CA TRP A 47 3.59 6.05 -17.08
C TRP A 47 5.03 5.54 -16.91
N GLN A 48 5.36 4.92 -15.77
CA GLN A 48 6.70 4.36 -15.51
C GLN A 48 7.11 3.31 -16.55
N THR A 49 6.19 2.41 -16.91
CA THR A 49 6.42 1.35 -17.91
C THR A 49 6.64 1.95 -19.29
N ARG A 50 5.81 2.94 -19.65
CA ARG A 50 5.94 3.64 -20.93
C ARG A 50 7.28 4.36 -21.04
N MET A 51 7.69 5.09 -20.00
CA MET A 51 8.98 5.79 -20.00
C MET A 51 10.16 4.82 -20.08
N LEU A 52 10.11 3.69 -19.40
CA LEU A 52 11.14 2.65 -19.53
C LEU A 52 11.26 2.15 -20.97
N ASN A 53 10.13 1.89 -21.63
CA ASN A 53 10.12 1.41 -23.02
C ASN A 53 10.74 2.43 -23.98
N ILE A 54 10.39 3.72 -23.82
CA ILE A 54 10.96 4.82 -24.61
C ILE A 54 12.47 4.93 -24.37
N ILE A 55 12.92 4.93 -23.12
CA ILE A 55 14.35 4.97 -22.78
C ILE A 55 15.08 3.76 -23.38
N SER A 56 14.47 2.58 -23.32
CA SER A 56 15.04 1.36 -23.90
C SER A 56 15.17 1.45 -25.43
N SER A 57 14.15 1.95 -26.13
CA SER A 57 14.19 2.07 -27.59
C SER A 57 15.19 3.13 -28.04
N GLU A 58 15.16 4.30 -27.42
CA GLU A 58 16.02 5.43 -27.81
C GLU A 58 17.47 5.20 -27.42
N SER A 59 17.77 4.58 -26.27
CA SER A 59 19.16 4.20 -25.95
C SER A 59 19.74 3.20 -26.95
N THR A 60 18.92 2.27 -27.46
CA THR A 60 19.35 1.31 -28.49
C THR A 60 19.60 2.00 -29.84
N ALA A 61 18.73 2.96 -30.21
CA ALA A 61 18.90 3.76 -31.41
C ALA A 61 20.17 4.62 -31.35
N ILE A 62 20.37 5.33 -30.23
CA ILE A 62 21.56 6.16 -29.97
C ILE A 62 22.82 5.29 -30.00
N TYR A 63 22.82 4.13 -29.33
CA TYR A 63 23.96 3.21 -29.38
C TYR A 63 24.26 2.75 -30.81
N SER A 64 23.23 2.38 -31.58
CA SER A 64 23.41 1.89 -32.95
C SER A 64 24.02 2.97 -33.85
N GLN A 65 23.56 4.22 -33.73
CA GLN A 65 24.14 5.37 -34.42
C GLN A 65 25.58 5.62 -33.99
N LEU A 66 25.84 5.58 -32.67
CA LEU A 66 27.19 5.78 -32.13
C LEU A 66 28.16 4.64 -32.51
N HIS A 67 27.65 3.43 -32.68
CA HIS A 67 28.45 2.24 -33.01
C HIS A 67 28.68 2.10 -34.51
N SER A 68 27.75 2.57 -35.35
CA SER A 68 27.95 2.65 -36.80
C SER A 68 29.01 3.66 -37.20
N PHE A 69 29.42 4.54 -36.28
CA PHE A 69 30.66 5.27 -36.45
C PHE A 69 31.83 4.30 -36.37
N GLU A 70 32.64 4.29 -37.43
CA GLU A 70 34.05 3.95 -37.32
C GLU A 70 34.82 5.26 -37.13
N PRO A 71 34.86 5.82 -35.90
CA PRO A 71 35.57 7.07 -35.66
C PRO A 71 37.04 6.91 -36.05
N ASP A 72 37.65 5.76 -35.81
CA ASP A 72 39.04 5.53 -36.18
C ASP A 72 39.27 5.73 -37.69
N SER A 73 38.49 5.11 -38.58
CA SER A 73 38.68 5.26 -40.03
C SER A 73 38.31 6.66 -40.56
N LEU A 74 37.32 7.33 -39.96
CA LEU A 74 36.90 8.68 -40.35
C LEU A 74 37.83 9.80 -39.81
N PHE A 75 38.36 9.65 -38.59
CA PHE A 75 39.29 10.61 -37.99
C PHE A 75 40.74 10.39 -38.47
N PHE A 76 41.16 9.17 -38.83
CA PHE A 76 42.43 8.95 -39.53
C PHE A 76 42.44 9.57 -40.94
N ALA A 77 41.27 9.78 -41.55
CA ALA A 77 41.13 10.47 -42.83
C ALA A 77 41.18 12.01 -42.71
N LEU A 78 41.12 12.56 -41.49
CA LEU A 78 41.31 13.99 -41.22
C LEU A 78 42.79 14.24 -40.85
N PRO A 79 43.49 15.17 -41.53
CA PRO A 79 44.87 15.49 -41.16
C PRO A 79 44.93 16.10 -39.74
N PRO A 80 46.05 15.96 -39.00
CA PRO A 80 46.22 16.55 -37.66
C PRO A 80 46.05 18.08 -37.63
N GLU A 81 46.14 18.73 -38.80
CA GLU A 81 46.02 20.17 -39.01
C GLU A 81 44.58 20.61 -39.40
N ALA A 82 43.65 19.67 -39.54
CA ALA A 82 42.25 19.96 -39.83
C ALA A 82 41.64 20.84 -38.73
N GLY A 83 41.06 21.98 -39.11
CA GLY A 83 40.52 22.99 -38.18
C GLY A 83 41.51 24.08 -37.73
N LEU A 84 42.82 23.97 -38.05
CA LEU A 84 43.80 25.05 -37.83
C LEU A 84 43.82 26.07 -38.99
N ASN A 85 43.39 25.64 -40.18
CA ASN A 85 43.25 26.50 -41.36
C ASN A 85 41.80 26.99 -41.50
N PRO A 86 41.56 28.28 -41.81
CA PRO A 86 40.22 28.82 -42.04
C PRO A 86 39.54 28.30 -43.33
N VAL A 87 40.26 27.50 -44.13
CA VAL A 87 39.76 26.87 -45.36
C VAL A 87 39.93 25.36 -45.24
N SER A 88 38.84 24.66 -44.93
CA SER A 88 38.78 23.19 -44.88
C SER A 88 38.80 22.59 -46.28
N LEU A 89 39.47 21.46 -46.48
CA LEU A 89 39.43 20.74 -47.76
C LEU A 89 38.03 20.14 -48.01
N PRO A 90 37.60 19.96 -49.29
CA PRO A 90 36.25 19.48 -49.60
C PRO A 90 35.87 18.13 -48.98
N HIS A 91 36.85 17.21 -48.83
CA HIS A 91 36.63 15.90 -48.23
C HIS A 91 36.50 15.99 -46.69
N GLU A 92 37.27 16.87 -46.03
CA GLU A 92 37.15 17.13 -44.59
C GLU A 92 35.77 17.69 -44.25
N LYS A 93 35.28 18.59 -45.11
CA LYS A 93 33.93 19.15 -44.98
C LYS A 93 32.84 18.08 -45.12
N GLN A 94 32.97 17.17 -46.08
CA GLN A 94 32.02 16.05 -46.25
C GLN A 94 32.02 15.09 -45.06
N ILE A 95 33.20 14.74 -44.52
CA ILE A 95 33.32 13.90 -43.33
C ILE A 95 32.69 14.61 -42.12
N TYR A 96 32.99 15.90 -41.94
CA TYR A 96 32.44 16.68 -40.84
C TYR A 96 30.92 16.86 -40.93
N GLU A 97 30.38 17.18 -42.11
CA GLU A 97 28.93 17.26 -42.35
C GLU A 97 28.23 15.91 -42.06
N PHE A 98 28.86 14.79 -42.46
CA PHE A 98 28.36 13.46 -42.11
C PHE A 98 28.34 13.26 -40.59
N LEU A 99 29.43 13.55 -39.88
CA LEU A 99 29.50 13.44 -38.42
C LEU A 99 28.44 14.30 -37.72
N LEU A 100 28.27 15.56 -38.15
CA LEU A 100 27.24 16.45 -37.61
C LEU A 100 25.83 15.93 -37.89
N SER A 101 25.56 15.32 -39.04
CA SER A 101 24.26 14.73 -39.36
C SER A 101 23.87 13.62 -38.36
N GLN A 102 24.85 12.80 -37.99
CA GLN A 102 24.65 11.70 -37.05
C GLN A 102 24.52 12.20 -35.61
N ILE A 103 25.34 13.18 -35.21
CA ILE A 103 25.22 13.86 -33.91
C ILE A 103 23.85 14.52 -33.76
N ASN A 104 23.35 15.17 -34.82
CA ASN A 104 22.01 15.73 -34.84
C ASN A 104 20.93 14.66 -34.59
N SER A 105 21.12 13.44 -35.11
CA SER A 105 20.22 12.33 -34.84
C SER A 105 20.25 11.90 -33.37
N VAL A 106 21.45 11.80 -32.77
CA VAL A 106 21.60 11.51 -31.33
C VAL A 106 20.94 12.59 -30.47
N CYS A 107 21.18 13.87 -30.78
CA CYS A 107 20.53 15.00 -30.12
C CYS A 107 19.00 14.94 -30.26
N HIS A 108 18.50 14.58 -31.44
CA HIS A 108 17.07 14.43 -31.70
C HIS A 108 16.43 13.31 -30.86
N SER A 109 17.07 12.14 -30.77
CA SER A 109 16.61 11.04 -29.90
C SER A 109 16.55 11.47 -28.43
N VAL A 110 17.62 12.09 -27.91
CA VAL A 110 17.64 12.57 -26.51
C VAL A 110 16.55 13.61 -26.26
N ASN A 111 16.37 14.57 -27.17
CA ASN A 111 15.33 15.58 -27.06
C ASN A 111 13.93 14.98 -27.11
N THR A 112 13.69 13.97 -27.96
CA THR A 112 12.41 13.26 -28.07
C THR A 112 12.01 12.63 -26.74
N VAL A 113 12.92 11.91 -26.08
CA VAL A 113 12.65 11.30 -24.77
C VAL A 113 12.32 12.38 -23.73
N ASN A 114 13.07 13.47 -23.71
CA ASN A 114 12.88 14.55 -22.74
C ASN A 114 11.58 15.32 -22.96
N THR A 115 11.20 15.60 -24.21
CA THR A 115 9.91 16.22 -24.51
C THR A 115 8.75 15.33 -24.06
N GLN A 116 8.83 14.02 -24.30
CA GLN A 116 7.81 13.07 -23.84
C GLN A 116 7.73 13.02 -22.31
N PHE A 117 8.88 12.92 -21.63
CA PHE A 117 8.94 12.98 -20.17
C PHE A 117 8.30 14.25 -19.62
N ASN A 118 8.70 15.43 -20.11
CA ASN A 118 8.19 16.71 -19.62
C ASN A 118 6.69 16.94 -19.92
N THR A 119 6.16 16.31 -20.97
CA THR A 119 4.73 16.42 -21.33
C THR A 119 3.87 15.52 -20.44
N GLU A 120 4.36 14.35 -20.06
CA GLU A 120 3.58 13.32 -19.36
C GLU A 120 3.87 13.25 -17.86
N TYR A 121 4.99 13.78 -17.39
CA TYR A 121 5.40 13.69 -15.99
C TYR A 121 4.53 14.57 -15.09
N ASP A 122 3.79 13.92 -14.19
CA ASP A 122 3.04 14.58 -13.13
C ASP A 122 3.77 14.42 -11.78
N ALA A 123 4.40 15.51 -11.32
CA ALA A 123 5.08 15.55 -10.04
C ALA A 123 4.13 15.39 -8.83
N THR A 124 2.82 15.59 -9.04
CA THR A 124 1.79 15.52 -7.98
C THR A 124 1.19 14.14 -7.80
N ALA A 125 1.32 13.23 -8.80
CA ALA A 125 0.70 11.91 -8.77
C ALA A 125 1.07 11.07 -7.53
N ILE A 126 2.36 10.95 -7.21
CA ILE A 126 2.81 10.19 -6.03
C ILE A 126 2.43 10.89 -4.71
N PRO A 127 2.61 12.22 -4.55
CA PRO A 127 2.09 12.94 -3.39
C PRO A 127 0.58 12.79 -3.17
N MET A 128 -0.23 12.84 -4.23
CA MET A 128 -1.68 12.64 -4.16
C MET A 128 -2.03 11.23 -3.68
N LEU A 129 -1.37 10.21 -4.24
CA LEU A 129 -1.52 8.83 -3.79
C LEU A 129 -1.13 8.68 -2.30
N GLN A 130 -0.02 9.28 -1.89
CA GLN A 130 0.39 9.29 -0.47
C GLN A 130 -0.69 9.93 0.41
N GLY A 131 -1.20 11.10 0.04
CA GLY A 131 -2.24 11.79 0.79
C GLY A 131 -3.50 10.93 0.94
N GLY A 132 -3.94 10.29 -0.15
CA GLY A 132 -5.07 9.37 -0.15
C GLY A 132 -4.86 8.16 0.75
N LEU A 133 -3.69 7.53 0.70
CA LEU A 133 -3.33 6.38 1.54
C LEU A 133 -3.27 6.76 3.03
N LEU A 134 -2.63 7.87 3.38
CA LEU A 134 -2.54 8.35 4.76
C LEU A 134 -3.91 8.74 5.33
N HIS A 135 -4.78 9.34 4.50
CA HIS A 135 -6.15 9.64 4.90
C HIS A 135 -6.92 8.37 5.26
N HIS A 136 -6.84 7.33 4.42
CA HIS A 136 -7.48 6.04 4.70
C HIS A 136 -6.87 5.34 5.91
N GLN A 137 -5.55 5.39 6.07
CA GLN A 137 -4.86 4.84 7.24
C GLN A 137 -5.40 5.47 8.53
N SER A 138 -5.52 6.80 8.57
CA SER A 138 -6.05 7.52 9.74
C SER A 138 -7.51 7.18 10.03
N PHE A 139 -8.35 7.06 8.99
CA PHE A 139 -9.73 6.62 9.13
C PHE A 139 -9.83 5.21 9.72
N LEU A 140 -9.07 4.26 9.18
CA LEU A 140 -9.06 2.86 9.62
C LEU A 140 -8.55 2.73 11.06
N ASP A 141 -7.46 3.43 11.40
CA ASP A 141 -6.90 3.45 12.75
C ASP A 141 -7.92 3.94 13.79
N ARG A 142 -8.64 5.02 13.47
CA ARG A 142 -9.72 5.53 14.32
C ARG A 142 -10.87 4.53 14.45
N ALA A 143 -11.29 3.90 13.35
CA ALA A 143 -12.38 2.92 13.37
C ALA A 143 -12.02 1.69 14.21
N ILE A 144 -10.80 1.17 14.06
CA ILE A 144 -10.28 0.02 14.82
C ILE A 144 -10.18 0.38 16.31
N THR A 145 -9.64 1.56 16.63
CA THR A 145 -9.48 2.03 18.01
C THR A 145 -10.82 2.17 18.74
N VAL A 146 -11.88 2.54 18.02
CA VAL A 146 -13.25 2.63 18.60
C VAL A 146 -13.89 1.24 18.73
N ALA A 147 -13.69 0.35 17.76
CA ALA A 147 -14.35 -0.97 17.76
C ALA A 147 -13.85 -1.91 18.86
N LEU A 148 -12.56 -1.83 19.22
CA LEU A 148 -11.95 -2.72 20.21
C LEU A 148 -12.60 -2.61 21.61
N PRO A 149 -12.71 -1.40 22.22
CA PRO A 149 -13.40 -1.23 23.50
C PRO A 149 -14.87 -1.67 23.48
N ASP A 150 -15.58 -1.44 22.37
CA ASP A 150 -16.97 -1.87 22.24
C ASP A 150 -17.10 -3.40 22.28
N ILE A 151 -16.24 -4.11 21.55
CA ILE A 151 -16.20 -5.58 21.58
C ILE A 151 -15.89 -6.10 23.00
N GLU A 152 -14.92 -5.49 23.68
CA GLU A 152 -14.57 -5.84 25.06
C GLU A 152 -15.75 -5.61 26.00
N LYS A 153 -16.38 -4.44 25.93
CA LYS A 153 -17.56 -4.09 26.72
C LYS A 153 -18.70 -5.08 26.52
N PHE A 154 -19.05 -5.42 25.27
CA PHE A 154 -20.13 -6.39 25.01
C PHE A 154 -19.75 -7.81 25.43
N THR A 155 -18.48 -8.17 25.36
CA THR A 155 -17.99 -9.47 25.84
C THR A 155 -18.13 -9.56 27.36
N CYS A 156 -17.78 -8.51 28.09
CA CYS A 156 -17.98 -8.43 29.54
C CYS A 156 -19.48 -8.44 29.92
N ASP A 157 -20.33 -7.68 29.22
CA ASP A 157 -21.79 -7.71 29.45
C ASP A 157 -22.34 -9.12 29.21
N LYS A 158 -21.91 -9.79 28.14
CA LYS A 158 -22.31 -11.17 27.86
C LYS A 158 -21.94 -12.12 28.99
N LEU A 159 -20.68 -12.09 29.45
CA LEU A 159 -20.21 -12.96 30.54
C LEU A 159 -21.02 -12.73 31.82
N TYR A 160 -21.30 -11.48 32.15
CA TYR A 160 -22.15 -11.12 33.29
C TYR A 160 -23.53 -11.78 33.19
N TRP A 161 -24.19 -11.73 32.02
CA TRP A 161 -25.50 -12.37 31.85
C TRP A 161 -25.43 -13.89 31.82
N GLU A 162 -24.35 -14.49 31.30
CA GLU A 162 -24.12 -15.94 31.35
C GLU A 162 -24.00 -16.44 32.81
N GLU A 163 -23.31 -15.70 33.67
CA GLU A 163 -23.24 -15.99 35.11
C GLU A 163 -24.63 -15.92 35.77
N LYS A 164 -25.44 -14.90 35.44
CA LYS A 164 -26.81 -14.78 35.97
C LYS A 164 -27.73 -15.90 35.46
N LEU A 165 -27.61 -16.28 34.19
CA LEU A 165 -28.37 -17.41 33.63
C LEU A 165 -27.99 -18.73 34.32
N ALA A 166 -26.72 -18.94 34.65
CA ALA A 166 -26.27 -20.13 35.37
C ALA A 166 -26.92 -20.25 36.76
N VAL A 167 -27.04 -19.14 37.50
CA VAL A 167 -27.78 -19.11 38.78
C VAL A 167 -29.25 -19.48 38.59
N VAL A 168 -29.89 -18.98 37.54
CA VAL A 168 -31.30 -19.31 37.22
C VAL A 168 -31.47 -20.80 36.95
N ILE A 169 -30.60 -21.40 36.13
CA ILE A 169 -30.65 -22.83 35.79
C ILE A 169 -30.39 -23.70 37.03
N GLN A 170 -29.37 -23.36 37.83
CA GLN A 170 -29.08 -24.07 39.08
C GLN A 170 -30.24 -23.98 40.07
N SER A 171 -30.91 -22.83 40.13
CA SER A 171 -32.09 -22.67 40.97
C SER A 171 -33.26 -23.53 40.51
N GLU A 172 -33.54 -23.58 39.20
CA GLU A 172 -34.54 -24.49 38.62
C GLU A 172 -34.27 -25.95 39.00
N GLU A 173 -32.99 -26.36 38.95
CA GLU A 173 -32.57 -27.70 39.33
C GLU A 173 -32.80 -27.98 40.83
N ILE A 174 -32.42 -27.06 41.72
CA ILE A 174 -32.64 -27.20 43.17
C ILE A 174 -34.14 -27.29 43.48
N ILE A 175 -34.95 -26.38 42.90
CA ILE A 175 -36.41 -26.35 43.05
C ILE A 175 -37.02 -27.70 42.67
N HIS A 176 -36.57 -28.25 41.54
CA HIS A 176 -37.04 -29.53 41.03
C HIS A 176 -36.61 -30.70 41.93
N GLN A 177 -35.31 -30.80 42.25
CA GLN A 177 -34.76 -31.90 43.08
C GLN A 177 -35.33 -31.92 44.49
N ARG A 178 -35.56 -30.74 45.10
CA ARG A 178 -36.14 -30.62 46.44
C ARG A 178 -37.68 -30.67 46.45
N GLY A 179 -38.32 -30.78 45.28
CA GLY A 179 -39.77 -30.91 45.16
C GLY A 179 -40.54 -29.70 45.68
N PHE A 180 -39.98 -28.48 45.58
CA PHE A 180 -40.55 -27.27 46.20
C PHE A 180 -42.00 -26.99 45.79
N GLN A 181 -42.40 -27.34 44.56
CA GLN A 181 -43.77 -27.20 44.10
C GLN A 181 -44.79 -28.02 44.91
N SER A 182 -44.36 -29.17 45.46
CA SER A 182 -45.20 -30.00 46.32
C SER A 182 -45.33 -29.43 47.73
N VAL A 183 -44.32 -28.70 48.20
CA VAL A 183 -44.23 -28.17 49.57
C VAL A 183 -44.87 -26.78 49.68
N PHE A 184 -44.65 -25.92 48.68
CA PHE A 184 -45.01 -24.50 48.70
C PHE A 184 -46.08 -24.12 47.67
N GLY A 185 -46.62 -25.10 46.92
CA GLY A 185 -47.60 -24.89 45.86
C GLY A 185 -46.96 -24.70 44.48
N THR A 186 -47.78 -24.79 43.43
CA THR A 186 -47.33 -24.89 42.03
C THR A 186 -47.20 -23.55 41.32
N THR A 187 -47.56 -22.44 41.95
CA THR A 187 -47.67 -21.12 41.31
C THR A 187 -46.61 -20.14 41.78
N THR A 188 -46.30 -20.12 43.07
CA THR A 188 -45.40 -19.16 43.71
C THR A 188 -44.08 -19.80 44.15
N LEU A 189 -42.98 -19.07 43.96
CA LEU A 189 -41.68 -19.41 44.51
C LEU A 189 -41.68 -19.19 46.04
N PRO A 190 -40.96 -20.03 46.81
CA PRO A 190 -40.83 -19.84 48.25
C PRO A 190 -40.08 -18.55 48.57
N THR A 191 -40.62 -17.77 49.51
CA THR A 191 -39.98 -16.54 50.01
C THR A 191 -38.72 -16.85 50.83
N ALA A 192 -37.84 -15.86 50.98
CA ALA A 192 -36.63 -15.98 51.81
C ALA A 192 -36.92 -16.47 53.25
N GLU A 193 -38.05 -16.07 53.83
CA GLU A 193 -38.45 -16.56 55.16
C GLU A 193 -38.90 -18.02 55.14
N GLN A 194 -39.65 -18.45 54.13
CA GLN A 194 -40.06 -19.85 54.00
C GLN A 194 -38.84 -20.77 53.81
N LEU A 195 -37.80 -20.30 53.13
CA LEU A 195 -36.55 -21.03 52.91
C LEU A 195 -35.67 -21.19 54.17
N LYS A 196 -35.90 -20.42 55.24
CA LYS A 196 -35.17 -20.60 56.51
C LYS A 196 -35.48 -21.94 57.17
N ASN A 197 -36.71 -22.42 56.99
CA ASN A 197 -37.22 -23.65 57.57
C ASN A 197 -36.96 -24.89 56.70
N VAL A 198 -36.30 -24.73 55.55
CA VAL A 198 -35.88 -25.83 54.66
C VAL A 198 -34.41 -26.15 54.91
N GLU A 199 -34.11 -27.44 55.03
CA GLU A 199 -32.74 -27.93 55.17
C GLU A 199 -32.00 -27.86 53.82
N LEU A 200 -31.29 -26.75 53.62
CA LEU A 200 -30.48 -26.44 52.44
C LEU A 200 -29.01 -26.34 52.81
N SER A 201 -28.14 -26.79 51.92
CA SER A 201 -26.71 -26.49 51.99
C SER A 201 -26.46 -24.98 51.85
N SER A 202 -25.31 -24.53 52.33
CA SER A 202 -24.89 -23.12 52.23
C SER A 202 -24.87 -22.62 50.79
N SER A 203 -24.47 -23.47 49.84
CA SER A 203 -24.44 -23.17 48.41
C SER A 203 -25.84 -23.06 47.80
N GLU A 204 -26.75 -23.99 48.11
CA GLU A 204 -28.13 -23.93 47.62
C GLU A 204 -28.83 -22.67 48.11
N ARG A 205 -28.64 -22.32 49.39
CA ARG A 205 -29.23 -21.11 49.98
C ARG A 205 -28.70 -19.84 49.28
N PHE A 206 -27.39 -19.76 49.05
CA PHE A 206 -26.80 -18.64 48.29
C PHE A 206 -27.37 -18.52 46.87
N ILE A 207 -27.49 -19.64 46.13
CA ILE A 207 -28.03 -19.67 44.77
C ILE A 207 -29.49 -19.17 44.74
N LEU A 208 -30.33 -19.66 45.65
CA LEU A 208 -31.74 -19.27 45.73
C LEU A 208 -31.95 -17.82 46.19
N ASP A 209 -31.08 -17.28 47.05
CA ASP A 209 -31.11 -15.87 47.44
C ASP A 209 -30.73 -14.96 46.24
N GLU A 210 -29.71 -15.36 45.48
CA GLU A 210 -29.29 -14.62 44.29
C GLU A 210 -30.33 -14.69 43.16
N LEU A 211 -31.05 -15.81 43.03
CA LEU A 211 -32.18 -15.94 42.10
C LEU A 211 -33.23 -14.85 42.29
N HIS A 212 -33.65 -14.61 43.54
CA HIS A 212 -34.63 -13.59 43.86
C HIS A 212 -34.18 -12.20 43.37
N ARG A 213 -32.90 -11.86 43.58
CA ARG A 213 -32.33 -10.60 43.10
C ARG A 213 -32.34 -10.50 41.58
N ILE A 214 -31.99 -11.58 40.88
CA ILE A 214 -31.97 -11.63 39.41
C ILE A 214 -33.37 -11.42 38.84
N ILE A 215 -34.37 -12.18 39.32
CA ILE A 215 -35.75 -12.06 38.82
C ILE A 215 -36.29 -10.66 39.10
N SER A 216 -36.08 -10.11 40.30
CA SER A 216 -36.49 -8.73 40.62
C SER A 216 -35.85 -7.70 39.68
N ALA A 217 -34.56 -7.85 39.34
CA ALA A 217 -33.86 -6.95 38.45
C ALA A 217 -34.32 -7.07 36.98
N VAL A 218 -34.72 -8.27 36.53
CA VAL A 218 -35.12 -8.52 35.14
C VAL A 218 -36.60 -8.19 34.90
N VAL A 219 -37.49 -8.58 35.81
CA VAL A 219 -38.95 -8.47 35.65
C VAL A 219 -39.49 -7.15 36.20
N ASN A 220 -38.70 -6.46 37.03
CA ASN A 220 -38.99 -5.11 37.54
C ASN A 220 -40.36 -5.00 38.25
N THR A 221 -40.76 -6.04 38.99
CA THR A 221 -42.04 -6.13 39.71
C THR A 221 -41.89 -5.94 41.22
N LEU A 222 -42.78 -5.13 41.80
CA LEU A 222 -42.87 -4.76 43.23
C LEU A 222 -43.84 -5.64 44.05
N THR A 223 -44.34 -6.77 43.54
CA THR A 223 -45.43 -7.53 44.18
C THR A 223 -44.94 -8.67 45.09
N GLU A 224 -45.78 -9.02 46.08
CA GLU A 224 -45.55 -9.85 47.29
C GLU A 224 -45.10 -11.32 47.08
N GLY A 225 -44.67 -11.70 45.89
CA GLY A 225 -44.08 -13.02 45.64
C GLY A 225 -43.73 -13.24 44.18
N LEU A 226 -42.57 -13.87 43.93
CA LEU A 226 -42.16 -14.29 42.60
C LEU A 226 -42.86 -15.61 42.22
N SER A 227 -43.14 -15.82 40.94
CA SER A 227 -43.81 -17.03 40.43
C SER A 227 -42.87 -17.93 39.62
N TYR A 228 -43.21 -19.22 39.50
CA TYR A 228 -42.48 -20.13 38.61
C TYR A 228 -42.57 -19.71 37.13
N VAL A 229 -43.62 -18.99 36.74
CA VAL A 229 -43.74 -18.40 35.40
C VAL A 229 -42.67 -17.32 35.20
N GLN A 230 -42.52 -16.40 36.15
CA GLN A 230 -41.49 -15.35 36.10
C GLN A 230 -40.06 -15.92 36.10
N LEU A 231 -39.83 -17.08 36.73
CA LEU A 231 -38.56 -17.81 36.63
C LEU A 231 -38.25 -18.20 35.18
N VAL A 232 -39.21 -18.84 34.51
CA VAL A 232 -39.08 -19.26 33.11
C VAL A 232 -38.95 -18.05 32.17
N GLU A 233 -39.72 -16.98 32.40
CA GLU A 233 -39.63 -15.72 31.65
C GLU A 233 -38.25 -15.07 31.83
N THR A 234 -37.72 -15.05 33.05
CA THR A 234 -36.37 -14.55 33.36
C THR A 234 -35.32 -15.35 32.59
N ARG A 235 -35.38 -16.69 32.66
CA ARG A 235 -34.46 -17.57 31.91
C ARG A 235 -34.51 -17.29 30.41
N THR A 236 -35.71 -17.17 29.85
CA THR A 236 -35.94 -16.92 28.43
C THR A 236 -35.37 -15.56 28.02
N THR A 237 -35.64 -14.52 28.82
CA THR A 237 -35.14 -13.15 28.60
C THR A 237 -33.62 -13.09 28.64
N LEU A 238 -32.99 -13.72 29.63
CA LEU A 238 -31.54 -13.78 29.75
C LEU A 238 -30.91 -14.55 28.58
N SER A 239 -31.49 -15.69 28.22
CA SER A 239 -31.03 -16.50 27.08
C SER A 239 -31.08 -15.72 25.76
N GLN A 240 -32.17 -15.00 25.52
CA GLN A 240 -32.34 -14.16 24.33
C GLN A 240 -31.30 -13.03 24.32
N ARG A 241 -31.08 -12.35 25.46
CA ARG A 241 -30.08 -11.29 25.57
C ARG A 241 -28.66 -11.79 25.29
N ILE A 242 -28.28 -12.96 25.83
CA ILE A 242 -26.97 -13.58 25.56
C ILE A 242 -26.83 -13.94 24.08
N TYR A 243 -27.89 -14.42 23.45
CA TYR A 243 -27.90 -14.71 22.02
C TYR A 243 -27.69 -13.45 21.18
N ASP A 244 -28.40 -12.36 21.50
CA ASP A 244 -28.29 -11.08 20.80
C ASP A 244 -26.89 -10.46 20.98
N LEU A 245 -26.33 -10.50 22.19
CA LEU A 245 -24.95 -10.08 22.46
C LEU A 245 -23.95 -10.94 21.67
N SER A 246 -24.14 -12.27 21.63
CA SER A 246 -23.27 -13.16 20.87
C SER A 246 -23.29 -12.84 19.37
N LYS A 247 -24.46 -12.53 18.82
CA LYS A 247 -24.61 -12.10 17.42
C LYS A 247 -23.92 -10.76 17.17
N LEU A 248 -24.12 -9.79 18.06
CA LEU A 248 -23.48 -8.46 17.96
C LEU A 248 -21.96 -8.57 18.00
N ILE A 249 -21.39 -9.28 18.98
CA ILE A 249 -19.94 -9.50 19.11
C ILE A 249 -19.38 -10.17 17.85
N ARG A 250 -20.08 -11.16 17.30
CA ARG A 250 -19.65 -11.86 16.07
C ARG A 250 -19.58 -10.92 14.88
N ASN A 251 -20.58 -10.06 14.71
CA ASN A 251 -20.62 -9.07 13.63
C ASN A 251 -19.49 -8.04 13.80
N LEU A 252 -19.33 -7.47 15.00
CA LEU A 252 -18.26 -6.52 15.29
C LEU A 252 -16.87 -7.11 15.05
N LYS A 253 -16.64 -8.38 15.43
CA LYS A 253 -15.38 -9.08 15.14
C LYS A 253 -15.14 -9.30 13.65
N LYS A 254 -16.20 -9.57 12.88
CA LYS A 254 -16.12 -9.69 11.42
C LYS A 254 -15.75 -8.34 10.79
N ASP A 255 -16.39 -7.27 11.22
CA ASP A 255 -16.13 -5.91 10.72
C ASP A 255 -14.71 -5.46 11.09
N LEU A 256 -14.28 -5.71 12.33
CA LEU A 256 -12.91 -5.45 12.79
C LEU A 256 -11.87 -6.18 11.91
N LYS A 257 -12.12 -7.46 11.58
CA LYS A 257 -11.22 -8.23 10.72
C LYS A 257 -11.09 -7.59 9.33
N LEU A 258 -12.21 -7.16 8.75
CA LEU A 258 -12.21 -6.47 7.46
C LEU A 258 -11.42 -5.15 7.51
N LEU A 259 -11.60 -4.34 8.57
CA LEU A 259 -10.84 -3.11 8.77
C LEU A 259 -9.34 -3.37 8.91
N GLN A 260 -8.94 -4.44 9.62
CA GLN A 260 -7.54 -4.84 9.78
C GLN A 260 -6.92 -5.33 8.47
N GLU A 261 -7.67 -6.11 7.67
CA GLU A 261 -7.25 -6.52 6.32
C GLU A 261 -7.01 -5.29 5.43
N GLN A 262 -7.95 -4.33 5.42
CA GLN A 262 -7.79 -3.08 4.68
C GLN A 262 -6.59 -2.23 5.18
N MET A 263 -6.35 -2.20 6.49
CA MET A 263 -5.22 -1.50 7.08
C MET A 263 -3.88 -2.10 6.62
N GLN A 264 -3.82 -3.43 6.52
CA GLN A 264 -2.65 -4.12 5.98
C GLN A 264 -2.41 -3.78 4.51
N GLU A 265 -3.46 -3.73 3.69
CA GLU A 265 -3.35 -3.34 2.27
C GLU A 265 -2.86 -1.90 2.10
N VAL A 266 -3.38 -0.96 2.90
CA VAL A 266 -2.90 0.43 2.93
C VAL A 266 -1.43 0.50 3.36
N SER A 267 -1.03 -0.29 4.36
CA SER A 267 0.36 -0.36 4.81
C SER A 267 1.30 -0.90 3.72
N ASN A 268 0.90 -1.98 3.04
CA ASN A 268 1.64 -2.54 1.90
C ASN A 268 1.82 -1.50 0.78
N ALA A 269 0.76 -0.74 0.47
CA ALA A 269 0.82 0.32 -0.53
C ALA A 269 1.74 1.48 -0.13
N LEU A 270 1.76 1.87 1.15
CA LEU A 270 2.65 2.92 1.67
C LEU A 270 4.13 2.53 1.55
N VAL A 271 4.46 1.25 1.73
CA VAL A 271 5.83 0.71 1.56
C VAL A 271 6.31 0.82 0.11
N LEU A 272 5.41 0.92 -0.86
CA LEU A 272 5.76 1.06 -2.28
C LEU A 272 6.02 2.51 -2.71
N LEU A 273 5.54 3.50 -1.96
CA LEU A 273 5.73 4.91 -2.31
C LEU A 273 7.22 5.29 -2.48
N PRO A 274 8.15 4.86 -1.59
CA PRO A 274 9.58 5.09 -1.81
C PRO A 274 10.11 4.45 -3.09
N LYS A 275 9.68 3.23 -3.43
CA LYS A 275 10.11 2.54 -4.66
C LYS A 275 9.63 3.28 -5.91
N LEU A 276 8.37 3.72 -5.91
CA LEU A 276 7.81 4.53 -7.00
C LEU A 276 8.58 5.85 -7.19
N ARG A 277 8.91 6.55 -6.09
CA ARG A 277 9.70 7.80 -6.14
C ARG A 277 11.10 7.55 -6.65
N GLU A 278 11.76 6.53 -6.13
CA GLU A 278 13.12 6.20 -6.50
C GLU A 278 13.23 5.88 -8.00
N PHE A 279 12.26 5.15 -8.55
CA PHE A 279 12.19 4.90 -9.97
C PHE A 279 12.04 6.20 -10.79
N ASN A 280 11.14 7.10 -10.40
CA ASN A 280 10.98 8.41 -11.06
C ASN A 280 12.26 9.25 -10.97
N ASN A 281 12.92 9.26 -9.80
CA ASN A 281 14.18 9.95 -9.58
C ASN A 281 15.31 9.40 -10.48
N ARG A 282 15.38 8.07 -10.64
CA ARG A 282 16.35 7.42 -11.52
C ARG A 282 16.13 7.77 -12.98
N ILE A 283 14.88 7.73 -13.46
CA ILE A 283 14.55 8.19 -14.81
C ILE A 283 15.00 9.64 -14.99
N ASN A 284 14.58 10.54 -14.11
CA ASN A 284 14.94 11.95 -14.21
C ASN A 284 16.46 12.17 -14.21
N THR A 285 17.19 11.43 -13.37
CA THR A 285 18.66 11.49 -13.29
C THR A 285 19.33 11.06 -14.59
N VAL A 286 18.88 9.96 -15.21
CA VAL A 286 19.38 9.50 -16.52
C VAL A 286 19.09 10.53 -17.61
N LEU A 287 17.86 11.04 -17.67
CA LEU A 287 17.45 11.99 -18.71
C LEU A 287 18.17 13.33 -18.61
N LEU A 288 18.36 13.86 -17.40
CA LEU A 288 19.17 15.05 -17.16
C LEU A 288 20.63 14.84 -17.56
N TYR A 289 21.19 13.66 -17.27
CA TYR A 289 22.54 13.32 -17.70
C TYR A 289 22.64 13.26 -19.23
N TRP A 290 21.67 12.67 -19.93
CA TRP A 290 21.64 12.64 -21.39
C TRP A 290 21.54 14.04 -22.00
N LEU A 291 20.68 14.92 -21.46
CA LEU A 291 20.58 16.32 -21.90
C LEU A 291 21.92 17.06 -21.77
N ARG A 292 22.57 16.92 -20.60
CA ARG A 292 23.88 17.53 -20.35
C ARG A 292 24.98 16.93 -21.23
N SER A 293 24.84 15.66 -21.61
CA SER A 293 25.77 14.98 -22.50
C SER A 293 25.67 15.54 -23.92
N VAL A 294 24.46 15.67 -24.46
CA VAL A 294 24.27 16.19 -25.83
C VAL A 294 24.53 17.69 -25.97
N SER A 295 24.39 18.49 -24.89
CA SER A 295 24.76 19.91 -24.93
C SER A 295 26.25 20.13 -25.19
N GLN A 296 27.10 19.13 -24.93
CA GLN A 296 28.54 19.21 -25.25
C GLN A 296 28.80 19.26 -26.77
N TYR A 297 27.82 18.90 -27.61
CA TYR A 297 27.91 19.01 -29.06
C TYR A 297 27.61 20.42 -29.60
N GLU A 298 27.04 21.33 -28.80
CA GLU A 298 26.61 22.67 -29.24
C GLU A 298 27.72 23.49 -29.94
N PRO A 299 28.99 23.51 -29.46
CA PRO A 299 30.07 24.22 -30.14
C PRO A 299 30.37 23.68 -31.54
N TYR A 300 30.17 22.38 -31.75
CA TYR A 300 30.42 21.69 -33.03
C TYR A 300 29.26 21.87 -34.00
N LEU A 301 28.03 21.91 -33.49
CA LEU A 301 26.81 22.12 -34.28
C LEU A 301 26.63 23.57 -34.74
N SER A 302 27.16 24.53 -33.99
CA SER A 302 27.07 25.97 -34.29
C SER A 302 28.13 26.45 -35.29
N GLN A 303 29.16 25.65 -35.55
CA GLN A 303 30.28 25.99 -36.43
C GLN A 303 30.39 24.99 -37.58
N ASN A 304 30.43 25.50 -38.83
CA ASN A 304 30.60 24.67 -40.03
C ASN A 304 32.06 24.30 -40.31
N VAL A 305 32.94 24.33 -39.30
CA VAL A 305 34.37 24.05 -39.41
C VAL A 305 34.72 22.94 -38.41
N PRO A 306 35.58 21.97 -38.79
CA PRO A 306 36.06 20.95 -37.87
C PRO A 306 36.71 21.55 -36.63
N LEU A 307 36.27 21.13 -35.44
CA LEU A 307 36.88 21.49 -34.16
C LEU A 307 37.54 20.27 -33.51
N PRO A 308 38.66 20.45 -32.79
CA PRO A 308 39.34 19.35 -32.10
C PRO A 308 38.50 18.83 -30.93
N GLY A 309 38.62 17.53 -30.63
CA GLY A 309 38.00 16.88 -29.46
C GLY A 309 36.63 16.25 -29.69
N LEU A 310 36.06 16.39 -30.90
CA LEU A 310 34.80 15.76 -31.27
C LEU A 310 34.86 14.23 -31.23
N ASP A 311 35.98 13.66 -31.67
CA ASP A 311 36.32 12.24 -31.65
C ASP A 311 36.25 11.66 -30.23
N SER A 312 36.88 12.35 -29.28
CA SER A 312 36.96 11.95 -27.89
C SER A 312 35.57 11.99 -27.23
N LEU A 313 34.76 12.99 -27.59
CA LEU A 313 33.38 13.12 -27.12
C LEU A 313 32.47 12.00 -27.67
N ILE A 314 32.55 11.70 -28.96
CA ILE A 314 31.79 10.59 -29.58
C ILE A 314 32.18 9.25 -28.96
N LEU A 315 33.48 8.99 -28.76
CA LEU A 315 33.98 7.77 -28.14
C LEU A 315 33.52 7.63 -26.69
N ALA A 316 33.51 8.73 -25.92
CA ALA A 316 33.00 8.73 -24.55
C ALA A 316 31.50 8.38 -24.51
N HIS A 317 30.69 9.00 -25.36
CA HIS A 317 29.26 8.69 -25.44
C HIS A 317 28.99 7.27 -25.94
N ARG A 318 29.76 6.77 -26.92
CA ARG A 318 29.68 5.38 -27.39
C ARG A 318 29.91 4.40 -26.24
N ARG A 319 30.97 4.62 -25.43
CA ARG A 319 31.27 3.80 -24.25
C ARG A 319 30.15 3.85 -23.22
N TYR A 320 29.68 5.05 -22.89
CA TYR A 320 28.56 5.24 -21.96
C TYR A 320 27.31 4.47 -22.41
N PHE A 321 26.86 4.67 -23.65
CA PHE A 321 25.65 4.00 -24.14
C PHE A 321 25.84 2.49 -24.27
N SER A 322 27.03 1.99 -24.60
CA SER A 322 27.37 0.55 -24.57
C SER A 322 27.18 -0.06 -23.18
N VAL A 323 27.70 0.61 -22.14
CA VAL A 323 27.54 0.20 -20.73
C VAL A 323 26.08 0.33 -20.30
N PHE A 324 25.42 1.43 -20.66
CA PHE A 324 24.03 1.70 -20.29
C PHE A 324 23.09 0.59 -20.79
N ILE A 325 23.22 0.14 -22.04
CA ILE A 325 22.39 -0.93 -22.60
C ILE A 325 22.87 -2.34 -22.24
N GLY A 326 24.08 -2.48 -21.66
CA GLY A 326 24.65 -3.76 -21.24
C GLY A 326 25.31 -4.58 -22.35
N MET A 327 25.89 -3.92 -23.35
CA MET A 327 26.65 -4.58 -24.44
C MET A 327 28.17 -4.65 -24.18
N ALA A 328 28.64 -4.00 -23.10
CA ALA A 328 30.05 -3.90 -22.72
C ALA A 328 30.49 -5.02 -21.76
#